data_AF-A0A2N9LWD9-F1
#
_entry.id   AF-A0A2N9LWD9-F1
#
_cell.length_a   1.000
_cell.length_b   1.000
_cell.length_c   1.000
_cell.angle_alpha   90.00
_cell.angle_beta   90.00
_cell.angle_gamma   90.00
#
_symmetry.space_group_name_H-M   'P 1'
#
loop_
_entity.id
_entity.type
_entity.pdbx_description
1 polymer ?
#
loop_
_entity_poly.entity_id
_entity_poly.type
_entity_poly.pdbx_seq_one_letter_code
_entity_poly.pdbx_strand_id
1 'polypeptide(L)'
;MSSASLGARTPAAPTLLAAGTLLALVAWAWRLAAVHGEHEMIWGQITVGAILAGFAALGWLRSARVGMTAPQIMLLLGAVGMVGGLAHDEHAGGFAALVSLCRAGPGSFLSTLRLHWQLLPGMHLGMIAGGLATVPLLRGLRRGCRRQFCARLLQNLACSAWMVAGMGAGTLVFGNLAAWAGERSAPAVLGGMFVGMVWGMVASVAMYRLWFGLRSTPG
;
A
#
# COMPACT_ATOMS: atom_id res chain seq x y z
N MET A 1 8.72 31.93 17.04
CA MET A 1 8.74 30.45 17.18
C MET A 1 7.51 30.07 17.98
N SER A 2 6.48 29.54 17.31
CA SER A 2 5.18 29.27 17.93
C SER A 2 5.19 27.87 18.53
N SER A 3 5.05 27.79 19.85
CA SER A 3 4.97 26.55 20.63
C SER A 3 3.70 25.80 20.21
N ALA A 4 3.84 24.85 19.29
CA ALA A 4 2.77 23.94 18.91
C ALA A 4 2.49 23.01 20.08
N SER A 5 1.41 23.28 20.81
CA SER A 5 0.83 22.36 21.78
C SER A 5 0.58 21.01 21.09
N LEU A 6 1.33 19.96 21.46
CA LEU A 6 0.98 18.57 21.19
C LEU A 6 -0.27 18.21 22.02
N GLY A 7 -1.42 18.75 21.63
CA GLY A 7 -2.70 18.20 22.05
C GLY A 7 -2.80 16.83 21.41
N ALA A 8 -2.63 15.77 22.21
CA ALA A 8 -2.84 14.39 21.81
C ALA A 8 -4.28 14.25 21.31
N ARG A 9 -4.48 14.45 20.00
CA ARG A 9 -5.75 14.13 19.35
C ARG A 9 -5.86 12.62 19.36
N THR A 10 -6.75 12.09 20.19
CA THR A 10 -7.16 10.70 20.13
C THR A 10 -7.54 10.37 18.68
N PRO A 11 -6.98 9.29 18.08
CA PRO A 11 -7.35 8.91 16.73
C PRO A 11 -8.86 8.68 16.67
N ALA A 12 -9.52 9.26 15.68
CA ALA A 12 -10.96 9.08 15.50
C ALA A 12 -11.27 7.59 15.29
N ALA A 13 -12.34 7.07 15.89
CA ALA A 13 -12.82 5.69 15.73
C ALA A 13 -12.73 5.12 14.29
N PRO A 14 -13.10 5.84 13.21
CA PRO A 14 -12.97 5.32 11.85
C PRO A 14 -11.52 5.07 11.41
N THR A 15 -10.54 5.81 11.94
CA THR A 15 -9.12 5.63 11.64
C THR A 15 -8.57 4.36 12.29
N LEU A 16 -9.03 4.04 13.51
CA LEU A 16 -8.69 2.80 14.20
C LEU A 16 -9.31 1.58 13.49
N LEU A 17 -10.58 1.68 13.09
CA LEU A 17 -11.24 0.64 12.31
C LEU A 17 -10.52 0.40 10.98
N ALA A 18 -10.14 1.46 10.28
CA ALA A 18 -9.36 1.37 9.05
C ALA A 18 -8.03 0.64 9.26
N ALA A 19 -7.24 1.06 10.24
CA ALA A 19 -5.98 0.40 10.55
C ALA A 19 -6.21 -1.08 10.91
N GLY A 20 -7.23 -1.37 11.73
CA GLY A 20 -7.62 -2.72 12.10
C GLY A 20 -7.98 -3.59 10.88
N THR A 21 -8.79 -3.08 9.96
CA THR A 21 -9.15 -3.78 8.71
C THR A 21 -7.91 -4.05 7.86
N LEU A 22 -7.01 -3.08 7.72
CA LEU A 22 -5.77 -3.28 6.97
C LEU A 22 -4.89 -4.37 7.59
N LEU A 23 -4.75 -4.37 8.92
CA LEU A 23 -4.00 -5.40 9.63
C LEU A 23 -4.66 -6.78 9.51
N ALA A 24 -5.99 -6.85 9.56
CA ALA A 24 -6.72 -8.10 9.36
C ALA A 24 -6.50 -8.67 7.95
N LEU A 25 -6.45 -7.81 6.92
CA LEU A 25 -6.14 -8.22 5.54
C LEU A 25 -4.70 -8.75 5.42
N VAL A 26 -3.73 -8.10 6.07
CA VAL A 26 -2.34 -8.57 6.11
C VAL A 26 -2.25 -9.93 6.81
N ALA A 27 -2.90 -10.07 7.97
CA ALA A 27 -2.94 -11.33 8.69
C ALA A 27 -3.60 -12.45 7.87
N TRP A 28 -4.68 -12.13 7.13
CA TRP A 28 -5.32 -13.08 6.24
C TRP A 28 -4.40 -13.48 5.07
N ALA A 29 -3.70 -12.53 4.46
CA ALA A 29 -2.74 -12.82 3.40
C ALA A 29 -1.56 -13.68 3.88
N TRP A 30 -1.09 -13.53 5.12
CA TRP A 30 -0.08 -14.45 5.68
C TRP A 30 -0.60 -15.87 5.88
N ARG A 31 -1.89 -16.03 6.15
CA ARG A 31 -2.49 -17.36 6.22
C ARG A 31 -2.43 -18.07 4.85
N LEU A 32 -2.61 -17.33 3.76
CA LEU A 32 -2.41 -17.84 2.40
C LEU A 32 -0.94 -18.23 2.15
N ALA A 33 0.00 -17.46 2.70
CA ALA A 33 1.44 -17.74 2.60
C ALA A 33 1.92 -18.87 3.53
N ALA A 34 1.02 -19.54 4.28
CA ALA A 34 1.33 -20.64 5.21
C ALA A 34 2.48 -20.33 6.19
N VAL A 35 2.44 -19.15 6.80
CA VAL A 35 3.45 -18.70 7.77
C VAL A 35 3.28 -19.42 9.12
N HIS A 36 4.29 -20.17 9.57
CA HIS A 36 4.26 -20.97 10.81
C HIS A 36 5.55 -20.88 11.67
N GLY A 37 6.63 -20.25 11.21
CA GLY A 37 7.92 -20.22 11.92
C GLY A 37 8.16 -18.98 12.80
N GLU A 38 8.99 -19.10 13.84
CA GLU A 38 9.38 -17.96 14.72
C GLU A 38 10.06 -16.82 13.94
N HIS A 39 10.97 -17.15 13.02
CA HIS A 39 11.62 -16.16 12.14
C HIS A 39 10.60 -15.41 11.27
N GLU A 40 9.50 -16.06 10.91
CA GLU A 40 8.46 -15.46 10.09
C GLU A 40 7.59 -14.49 10.89
N MET A 41 7.41 -14.74 12.20
CA MET A 41 6.74 -13.81 13.10
C MET A 41 7.47 -12.47 13.23
N ILE A 42 8.81 -12.48 13.24
CA ILE A 42 9.63 -11.25 13.29
C ILE A 42 9.35 -10.38 12.05
N TRP A 43 9.38 -10.98 10.86
CA TRP A 43 9.00 -10.28 9.62
C TRP A 43 7.57 -9.75 9.68
N GLY A 44 6.69 -10.49 10.36
CA GLY A 44 5.34 -10.03 10.60
C GLY A 44 5.27 -8.75 11.43
N GLN A 45 5.97 -8.71 12.55
CA GLN A 45 6.03 -7.54 13.42
C GLN A 45 6.62 -6.32 12.69
N ILE A 46 7.70 -6.51 11.92
CA ILE A 46 8.32 -5.45 11.10
C ILE A 46 7.30 -4.90 10.08
N THR A 47 6.58 -5.79 9.41
CA THR A 47 5.55 -5.43 8.42
C THR A 47 4.43 -4.61 9.06
N VAL A 48 3.88 -5.08 10.18
CA VAL A 48 2.82 -4.37 10.92
C VAL A 48 3.29 -2.99 11.35
N GLY A 49 4.48 -2.89 11.94
CA GLY A 49 5.06 -1.62 12.38
C GLY A 49 5.22 -0.64 11.22
N ALA A 50 5.76 -1.09 10.09
CA ALA A 50 5.97 -0.26 8.91
C ALA A 50 4.66 0.18 8.24
N ILE A 51 3.63 -0.67 8.22
CA ILE A 51 2.28 -0.32 7.73
C ILE A 51 1.63 0.73 8.62
N LEU A 52 1.67 0.54 9.94
CA LEU A 52 1.12 1.50 10.90
C LEU A 52 1.82 2.86 10.81
N ALA A 53 3.14 2.86 10.68
CA ALA A 53 3.92 4.07 10.48
C ALA A 53 3.52 4.81 9.18
N GLY A 54 3.39 4.08 8.06
CA GLY A 54 2.94 4.67 6.80
C GLY A 54 1.50 5.18 6.85
N PHE A 55 0.60 4.47 7.54
CA PHE A 55 -0.79 4.89 7.74
C PHE A 55 -0.90 6.16 8.60
N ALA A 56 -0.09 6.25 9.65
CA ALA A 56 0.05 7.46 10.47
C ALA A 56 0.63 8.62 9.65
N ALA A 57 1.66 8.36 8.83
CA ALA A 57 2.25 9.35 7.94
C ALA A 57 1.22 9.91 6.93
N LEU A 58 0.33 9.07 6.38
CA LEU A 58 -0.79 9.54 5.54
C LEU A 58 -1.74 10.48 6.31
N GLY A 59 -2.04 10.16 7.57
CA GLY A 59 -2.84 11.01 8.46
C GLY A 59 -2.17 12.35 8.77
N TRP A 60 -0.84 12.37 8.93
CA TRP A 60 -0.08 13.61 9.09
C TRP A 60 0.01 14.44 7.81
N LEU A 61 0.16 13.77 6.65
CA LEU A 61 0.23 14.45 5.36
C LEU A 61 -1.11 15.10 4.96
N ARG A 62 -2.24 14.58 5.45
CA ARG A 62 -3.55 15.23 5.31
C ARG A 62 -4.27 15.18 6.65
N SER A 63 -4.12 16.21 7.45
CA SER A 63 -4.91 16.35 8.68
C SER A 63 -6.40 16.40 8.33
N ALA A 64 -7.10 15.27 8.47
CA ALA A 64 -8.56 15.26 8.46
C ALA A 64 -9.03 15.96 9.72
N ARG A 65 -9.92 16.95 9.59
CA ARG A 65 -10.54 17.58 10.76
C ARG A 65 -11.53 16.62 11.44
N VAL A 66 -12.15 15.71 10.68
CA VAL A 66 -13.00 14.61 11.15
C VAL A 66 -12.94 13.46 10.13
N GLY A 67 -12.66 12.23 10.57
CA GLY A 67 -12.79 11.00 9.75
C GLY A 67 -11.57 10.55 8.94
N MET A 68 -11.78 9.55 8.06
CA MET A 68 -10.75 9.01 7.16
C MET A 68 -10.42 9.96 6.02
N THR A 69 -9.14 10.01 5.64
CA THR A 69 -8.70 10.74 4.44
C THR A 69 -9.01 9.93 3.18
N ALA A 70 -9.20 10.61 2.03
CA ALA A 70 -9.40 9.92 0.75
C ALA A 70 -8.28 8.93 0.40
N PRO A 71 -6.98 9.22 0.63
CA PRO A 71 -5.90 8.25 0.46
C PRO A 71 -6.06 7.01 1.36
N GLN A 72 -6.46 7.17 2.62
CA GLN A 72 -6.67 6.01 3.51
C GLN A 72 -7.80 5.09 3.01
N ILE A 73 -8.90 5.66 2.53
CA ILE A 73 -9.99 4.87 1.92
C ILE A 73 -9.50 4.16 0.66
N MET A 74 -8.74 4.87 -0.18
CA MET A 74 -8.14 4.29 -1.39
C MET A 74 -7.18 3.15 -1.06
N LEU A 75 -6.35 3.32 -0.03
CA LEU A 75 -5.42 2.30 0.44
C LEU A 75 -6.17 1.06 0.93
N LEU A 76 -7.26 1.24 1.69
CA LEU A 76 -8.08 0.13 2.15
C LEU A 76 -8.72 -0.64 1.01
N LEU A 77 -9.40 0.06 0.08
CA LEU A 77 -10.04 -0.61 -1.05
C LEU A 77 -9.00 -1.25 -1.98
N GLY A 78 -7.85 -0.59 -2.17
CA GLY A 78 -6.71 -1.15 -2.90
C GLY A 78 -6.16 -2.40 -2.22
N ALA A 79 -6.02 -2.41 -0.90
CA ALA A 79 -5.58 -3.57 -0.14
C ALA A 79 -6.60 -4.71 -0.20
N VAL A 80 -7.90 -4.44 -0.04
CA VAL A 80 -8.97 -5.45 -0.21
C VAL A 80 -8.89 -6.06 -1.61
N GLY A 81 -8.80 -5.22 -2.63
CA GLY A 81 -8.67 -5.67 -4.02
C GLY A 81 -7.40 -6.47 -4.27
N MET A 82 -6.27 -6.05 -3.70
CA MET A 82 -5.00 -6.77 -3.75
C MET A 82 -5.15 -8.16 -3.15
N VAL A 83 -5.69 -8.29 -1.93
CA VAL A 83 -5.79 -9.60 -1.27
C VAL A 83 -6.81 -10.50 -1.97
N GLY A 84 -7.93 -9.95 -2.43
CA GLY A 84 -8.89 -10.71 -3.24
C GLY A 84 -8.28 -11.22 -4.55
N GLY A 85 -7.50 -10.37 -5.24
CA GLY A 85 -6.78 -10.76 -6.45
C GLY A 85 -5.64 -11.75 -6.18
N LEU A 86 -4.94 -11.61 -5.05
CA LEU A 86 -3.90 -12.53 -4.62
C LEU A 86 -4.48 -13.92 -4.32
N ALA A 87 -5.62 -14.00 -3.63
CA ALA A 87 -6.32 -15.26 -3.39
C ALA A 87 -6.70 -15.94 -4.73
N HIS A 88 -7.12 -15.15 -5.72
CA HIS A 88 -7.37 -15.67 -7.07
C HIS A 88 -6.10 -16.19 -7.75
N ASP A 89 -5.00 -15.44 -7.70
CA ASP A 89 -3.72 -15.85 -8.31
C ASP A 89 -3.08 -17.05 -7.58
N GLU A 90 -3.31 -17.19 -6.27
CA GLU A 90 -2.84 -18.32 -5.48
C GLU A 90 -3.48 -19.63 -5.94
N HIS A 91 -4.77 -19.63 -6.29
CA HIS A 91 -5.43 -20.80 -6.88
C HIS A 91 -4.77 -21.26 -8.19
N ALA A 92 -4.11 -20.34 -8.92
CA ALA A 92 -3.33 -20.64 -10.11
C ALA A 92 -1.84 -20.96 -9.81
N GLY A 93 -1.43 -20.96 -8.55
CA GLY A 93 -0.04 -21.20 -8.11
C GLY A 93 0.92 -20.01 -8.29
N GLY A 94 0.40 -18.83 -8.67
CA GLY A 94 1.22 -17.66 -9.01
C GLY A 94 2.11 -17.19 -7.86
N PHE A 95 1.59 -17.20 -6.62
CA PHE A 95 2.34 -16.75 -5.45
C PHE A 95 3.49 -17.69 -5.08
N ALA A 96 3.28 -19.00 -5.12
CA ALA A 96 4.33 -19.99 -4.83
C ALA A 96 5.47 -19.89 -5.86
N ALA A 97 5.13 -19.71 -7.15
CA ALA A 97 6.09 -19.48 -8.21
C ALA A 97 6.86 -18.15 -8.03
N LEU A 98 6.19 -17.10 -7.58
CA LEU A 98 6.84 -15.82 -7.29
C LEU A 98 7.88 -15.97 -6.16
N VAL A 99 7.50 -16.61 -5.05
CA VAL A 99 8.38 -16.81 -3.90
C VAL A 99 9.61 -17.64 -4.28
N SER A 100 9.43 -18.71 -5.06
CA SER A 100 10.56 -19.54 -5.50
C SER A 100 11.53 -18.75 -6.39
N LEU A 101 11.01 -17.91 -7.30
CA LEU A 101 11.84 -17.06 -8.16
C LEU A 101 12.53 -15.94 -7.37
N CYS A 102 11.86 -15.36 -6.36
CA CYS A 102 12.48 -14.37 -5.48
C CYS A 102 13.58 -14.99 -4.62
N ARG A 103 13.42 -16.24 -4.18
CA ARG A 103 14.48 -17.00 -3.48
C ARG A 103 15.70 -17.21 -4.36
N ALA A 104 15.50 -17.52 -5.65
CA ALA A 104 16.58 -17.87 -6.58
C ALA A 104 17.62 -16.76 -6.83
N GLY A 105 17.31 -15.47 -6.61
CA GLY A 105 18.31 -14.42 -6.82
C GLY A 105 17.77 -13.00 -6.76
N PRO A 106 18.64 -12.00 -6.52
CA PRO A 106 18.25 -10.59 -6.61
C PRO A 106 18.00 -10.23 -8.08
N GLY A 107 16.76 -9.92 -8.43
CA GLY A 107 16.40 -9.32 -9.71
C GLY A 107 16.57 -7.80 -9.71
N SER A 108 16.72 -7.21 -10.90
CA SER A 108 16.55 -5.76 -11.06
C SER A 108 15.10 -5.34 -10.74
N PHE A 109 14.88 -4.07 -10.39
CA PHE A 109 13.53 -3.58 -10.10
C PHE A 109 12.55 -3.83 -11.23
N LEU A 110 12.95 -3.53 -12.46
CA LEU A 110 12.10 -3.71 -13.63
C LEU A 110 11.80 -5.18 -13.92
N SER A 111 12.78 -6.08 -13.75
CA SER A 111 12.54 -7.52 -13.90
C SER A 111 11.61 -8.05 -12.83
N THR A 112 11.78 -7.64 -11.57
CA THR A 112 10.90 -8.04 -10.47
C THR A 112 9.48 -7.55 -10.69
N LEU A 113 9.31 -6.30 -11.14
CA LEU A 113 8.01 -5.74 -11.44
C LEU A 113 7.32 -6.46 -12.60
N ARG A 114 8.06 -6.77 -13.68
CA ARG A 114 7.54 -7.54 -14.82
C ARG A 114 7.09 -8.93 -14.39
N LEU A 115 7.87 -9.59 -13.54
CA LEU A 115 7.61 -10.94 -13.06
C LEU A 115 6.38 -10.97 -12.12
N HIS A 116 6.21 -9.95 -11.27
CA HIS A 116 4.99 -9.78 -10.47
C HIS A 116 3.75 -9.60 -11.35
N TRP A 117 3.84 -8.81 -12.42
CA TRP A 117 2.71 -8.62 -13.34
C TRP A 117 2.36 -9.89 -14.12
N GLN A 118 3.34 -10.73 -14.43
CA GLN A 118 3.12 -12.00 -15.14
C GLN A 118 2.54 -13.07 -14.23
N LEU A 119 2.99 -13.16 -12.98
CA LEU A 119 2.57 -14.22 -12.05
C LEU A 119 1.39 -13.84 -11.17
N LEU A 120 1.18 -12.55 -10.90
CA LEU A 120 0.12 -12.05 -10.03
C LEU A 120 -0.74 -10.96 -10.71
N PRO A 121 -1.31 -11.23 -11.91
CA PRO A 121 -2.11 -10.24 -12.62
C PRO A 121 -3.41 -9.92 -11.86
N GLY A 122 -4.05 -10.92 -11.23
CA GLY A 122 -5.29 -10.74 -10.48
C GLY A 122 -5.11 -9.79 -9.31
N MET A 123 -4.01 -9.91 -8.57
CA MET A 123 -3.63 -9.01 -7.48
C MET A 123 -3.49 -7.56 -7.93
N HIS A 124 -2.77 -7.31 -9.03
CA HIS A 124 -2.59 -5.95 -9.55
C HIS A 124 -3.90 -5.38 -10.08
N LEU A 125 -4.68 -6.16 -10.83
CA LEU A 125 -6.00 -5.75 -11.33
C LEU A 125 -6.97 -5.46 -10.20
N GLY A 126 -7.02 -6.32 -9.18
CA GLY A 126 -7.84 -6.15 -7.99
C GLY A 126 -7.47 -4.89 -7.23
N MET A 127 -6.18 -4.63 -7.01
CA MET A 127 -5.72 -3.39 -6.37
C MET A 127 -6.12 -2.15 -7.17
N ILE A 128 -5.89 -2.14 -8.49
CA ILE A 128 -6.23 -1.00 -9.35
C ILE A 128 -7.74 -0.77 -9.36
N ALA A 129 -8.53 -1.83 -9.48
CA ALA A 129 -10.00 -1.78 -9.43
C ALA A 129 -10.49 -1.24 -8.08
N GLY A 130 -9.94 -1.72 -6.97
CA GLY A 130 -10.25 -1.24 -5.62
C GLY A 130 -9.90 0.24 -5.43
N GLY A 131 -8.73 0.66 -5.89
CA GLY A 131 -8.32 2.07 -5.87
C GLY A 131 -9.26 2.96 -6.70
N LEU A 132 -9.65 2.50 -7.90
CA LEU A 132 -10.56 3.22 -8.78
C LEU A 132 -12.01 3.23 -8.28
N ALA A 133 -12.44 2.24 -7.49
CA ALA A 133 -13.77 2.20 -6.89
C ALA A 133 -14.05 3.39 -5.95
N THR A 134 -13.01 4.07 -5.46
CA THR A 134 -13.16 5.34 -4.73
C THR A 134 -13.79 6.45 -5.58
N VAL A 135 -13.57 6.44 -6.90
CA VAL A 135 -14.02 7.50 -7.82
C VAL A 135 -15.54 7.57 -7.90
N PRO A 136 -16.29 6.48 -8.21
CA PRO A 136 -17.75 6.51 -8.20
C PRO A 136 -18.32 6.74 -6.80
N LEU A 137 -17.70 6.17 -5.76
CA LEU A 137 -18.12 6.37 -4.36
C LEU A 137 -18.10 7.86 -3.98
N LEU A 138 -17.06 8.58 -4.38
CA LEU A 138 -16.94 10.02 -4.15
C LEU A 138 -17.80 10.86 -5.09
N ARG A 139 -18.16 10.34 -6.26
CA ARG A 139 -19.07 11.01 -7.21
C ARG A 139 -20.51 11.05 -6.69
N GLY A 140 -20.93 10.01 -5.95
CA GLY A 140 -22.23 10.00 -5.26
C GLY A 140 -22.39 11.15 -4.26
N LEU A 141 -21.28 11.59 -3.65
CA LEU A 141 -21.25 12.64 -2.62
C LEU A 141 -21.14 14.07 -3.17
N ARG A 142 -20.62 14.28 -4.40
CA ARG A 142 -20.45 15.61 -5.01
C ARG A 142 -20.72 15.58 -6.51
N ARG A 143 -21.96 15.85 -6.91
CA ARG A 143 -22.36 16.07 -8.30
C ARG A 143 -22.02 17.53 -8.67
N GLY A 144 -21.18 17.78 -9.68
CA GLY A 144 -21.00 19.19 -10.09
C GLY A 144 -19.99 19.56 -11.18
N CYS A 145 -18.91 18.81 -11.45
CA CYS A 145 -17.94 19.27 -12.47
C CYS A 145 -17.11 18.15 -13.13
N ARG A 146 -17.16 18.06 -14.47
CA ARG A 146 -16.38 17.11 -15.28
C ARG A 146 -14.86 17.31 -15.14
N ARG A 147 -14.41 18.56 -15.03
CA ARG A 147 -12.98 18.89 -14.86
C ARG A 147 -12.41 18.38 -13.53
N GLN A 148 -13.20 18.50 -12.45
CA GLN A 148 -12.82 17.96 -11.14
C GLN A 148 -12.78 16.43 -11.13
N PHE A 149 -13.65 15.79 -11.91
CA PHE A 149 -13.64 14.34 -12.10
C PHE A 149 -12.36 13.87 -12.80
N CYS A 150 -11.97 14.49 -13.92
CA CYS A 150 -10.74 14.12 -14.62
C CYS A 150 -9.50 14.27 -13.73
N ALA A 151 -9.40 15.36 -12.96
CA ALA A 151 -8.30 15.57 -12.02
C ALA A 151 -8.25 14.48 -10.93
N ARG A 152 -9.41 14.08 -10.38
CA ARG A 152 -9.50 13.00 -9.40
C ARG A 152 -9.17 11.63 -9.98
N LEU A 153 -9.61 11.35 -11.21
CA LEU A 153 -9.30 10.10 -11.90
C LEU A 153 -7.79 10.00 -12.14
N LEU A 154 -7.17 11.05 -12.68
CA LEU A 154 -5.74 11.08 -12.93
C LEU A 154 -4.93 10.97 -11.63
N GLN A 155 -5.38 11.61 -10.55
CA GLN A 155 -4.78 11.47 -9.23
C GLN A 155 -4.88 10.03 -8.69
N ASN A 156 -6.04 9.37 -8.86
CA ASN A 156 -6.20 7.98 -8.45
C ASN A 156 -5.31 7.05 -9.29
N LEU A 157 -5.23 7.26 -10.61
CA LEU A 157 -4.34 6.48 -11.48
C LEU A 157 -2.87 6.65 -11.10
N ALA A 158 -2.44 7.89 -10.86
CA ALA A 158 -1.08 8.17 -10.42
C ALA A 158 -0.80 7.51 -9.06
N CYS A 159 -1.74 7.59 -8.11
CA CYS A 159 -1.61 6.96 -6.81
C CYS A 159 -1.55 5.42 -6.93
N SER A 160 -2.39 4.81 -7.76
CA SER A 160 -2.33 3.38 -8.06
C SER A 160 -1.00 2.97 -8.69
N ALA A 161 -0.46 3.77 -9.61
CA ALA A 161 0.85 3.52 -10.19
C ALA A 161 1.97 3.57 -9.14
N TRP A 162 1.90 4.53 -8.21
CA TRP A 162 2.83 4.62 -7.08
C TRP A 162 2.69 3.45 -6.11
N MET A 163 1.48 2.95 -5.87
CA MET A 163 1.27 1.72 -5.09
C MET A 163 1.92 0.51 -5.76
N VAL A 164 1.71 0.32 -7.07
CA VAL A 164 2.34 -0.76 -7.86
C VAL A 164 3.87 -0.67 -7.81
N ALA A 165 4.42 0.52 -8.05
CA ALA A 165 5.87 0.74 -7.98
C ALA A 165 6.41 0.49 -6.57
N GLY A 166 5.68 0.97 -5.55
CA GLY A 166 6.00 0.74 -4.15
C GLY A 166 6.03 -0.73 -3.79
N MET A 167 5.05 -1.54 -4.23
CA MET A 167 5.05 -2.99 -4.02
C MET A 167 6.31 -3.64 -4.59
N GLY A 168 6.69 -3.32 -5.83
CA GLY A 168 7.91 -3.85 -6.45
C GLY A 168 9.19 -3.42 -5.75
N ALA A 169 9.24 -2.20 -5.21
CA ALA A 169 10.39 -1.72 -4.46
C ALA A 169 10.45 -2.38 -3.08
N GLY A 170 9.31 -2.51 -2.42
CA GLY A 170 9.19 -3.12 -1.09
C GLY A 170 9.56 -4.60 -1.11
N THR A 171 9.16 -5.36 -2.14
CA THR A 171 9.54 -6.78 -2.28
C THR A 171 11.04 -6.96 -2.43
N LEU A 172 11.71 -6.07 -3.18
CA LEU A 172 13.17 -6.08 -3.31
C LEU A 172 13.85 -5.72 -2.00
N VAL A 173 13.42 -4.65 -1.33
CA VAL A 173 14.02 -4.20 -0.08
C VAL A 173 13.86 -5.27 1.00
N PHE A 174 12.64 -5.77 1.23
CA PHE A 174 12.39 -6.79 2.23
C PHE A 174 13.02 -8.13 1.85
N GLY A 175 12.99 -8.52 0.58
CA GLY A 175 13.65 -9.72 0.10
C GLY A 175 15.17 -9.67 0.28
N ASN A 176 15.80 -8.51 0.06
CA ASN A 176 17.22 -8.33 0.29
C ASN A 176 17.56 -8.27 1.78
N LEU A 177 16.75 -7.62 2.61
CA LEU A 177 16.93 -7.62 4.07
C LEU A 177 16.78 -9.03 4.64
N ALA A 178 15.81 -9.82 4.15
CA ALA A 178 15.64 -11.21 4.53
C ALA A 178 16.82 -12.09 4.09
N ALA A 179 17.32 -11.90 2.87
CA ALA A 179 18.53 -12.58 2.42
C ALA A 179 19.75 -12.24 3.30
N TRP A 180 19.89 -10.98 3.70
CA TRP A 180 20.94 -10.54 4.63
C TRP A 180 20.78 -11.15 6.03
N ALA A 181 19.55 -11.39 6.47
CA ALA A 181 19.24 -12.05 7.73
C ALA A 181 19.32 -13.60 7.67
N GLY A 182 19.69 -14.17 6.52
CA GLY A 182 20.00 -15.60 6.36
C GLY A 182 19.22 -16.29 5.24
N GLU A 183 17.93 -16.00 5.07
CA GLU A 183 17.11 -16.63 4.02
C GLU A 183 15.98 -15.72 3.54
N ARG A 184 15.73 -15.74 2.23
CA ARG A 184 14.53 -15.12 1.66
C ARG A 184 13.29 -15.90 2.03
N SER A 185 12.42 -15.30 2.83
CA SER A 185 11.16 -15.89 3.27
C SER A 185 9.96 -15.32 2.50
N ALA A 186 8.94 -16.16 2.28
CA ALA A 186 7.65 -15.75 1.74
C ALA A 186 7.01 -14.59 2.55
N PRO A 187 6.97 -14.64 3.90
CA PRO A 187 6.42 -13.55 4.71
C PRO A 187 7.17 -12.22 4.54
N ALA A 188 8.49 -12.23 4.32
CA ALA A 188 9.24 -11.00 4.03
C ALA A 188 8.84 -10.41 2.68
N VAL A 189 8.73 -11.24 1.64
CA VAL A 189 8.29 -10.78 0.30
C VAL A 189 6.88 -10.20 0.39
N LEU A 190 5.93 -10.93 0.98
CA LEU A 190 4.55 -10.48 1.15
C LEU A 190 4.46 -9.20 2.00
N GLY A 191 5.21 -9.15 3.10
CA GLY A 191 5.31 -7.96 3.94
C GLY A 191 5.85 -6.75 3.16
N GLY A 192 6.87 -6.96 2.34
CA GLY A 192 7.41 -5.98 1.41
C GLY A 192 6.37 -5.45 0.42
N MET A 193 5.46 -6.30 -0.06
CA MET A 193 4.38 -5.87 -0.96
C MET A 193 3.43 -4.90 -0.26
N PHE A 194 2.91 -5.26 0.92
CA PHE A 194 1.98 -4.39 1.66
C PHE A 194 2.67 -3.09 2.12
N VAL A 195 3.86 -3.19 2.71
CA VAL A 195 4.64 -2.01 3.14
C VAL A 195 4.93 -1.12 1.94
N GLY A 196 5.36 -1.71 0.82
CA GLY A 196 5.60 -1.03 -0.43
C GLY A 196 4.38 -0.29 -0.95
N MET A 197 3.20 -0.90 -0.92
CA MET A 197 1.94 -0.24 -1.30
C MET A 197 1.66 1.00 -0.44
N VAL A 198 1.72 0.85 0.90
CA VAL A 198 1.43 1.94 1.85
C VAL A 198 2.40 3.10 1.63
N TRP A 199 3.70 2.82 1.57
CA TRP A 199 4.73 3.85 1.43
C TRP A 199 4.80 4.43 0.02
N GLY A 200 4.43 3.66 -1.01
CA GLY A 200 4.21 4.18 -2.36
C GLY A 200 3.11 5.23 -2.37
N MET A 201 2.01 4.99 -1.66
CA MET A 201 0.95 5.98 -1.49
C MET A 201 1.43 7.22 -0.70
N VAL A 202 2.19 7.03 0.39
CA VAL A 202 2.80 8.14 1.15
C VAL A 202 3.65 9.01 0.23
N ALA A 203 4.52 8.40 -0.59
CA ALA A 203 5.38 9.08 -1.55
C ALA A 203 4.54 9.86 -2.59
N SER A 204 3.50 9.24 -3.15
CA SER A 204 2.59 9.89 -4.10
C SER A 204 1.95 11.16 -3.51
N VAL A 205 1.42 11.06 -2.29
CA VAL A 205 0.78 12.20 -1.61
C VAL A 205 1.80 13.28 -1.26
N ALA A 206 3.00 12.89 -0.79
CA ALA A 206 4.07 13.82 -0.47
C ALA A 206 4.54 14.60 -1.70
N MET A 207 4.78 13.91 -2.83
CA MET A 207 5.14 14.55 -4.10
C MET A 207 4.06 15.50 -4.60
N TYR A 208 2.79 15.09 -4.53
CA TYR A 208 1.67 15.95 -4.92
C TYR A 208 1.64 17.23 -4.07
N ARG A 209 1.81 17.10 -2.74
CA ARG A 209 1.88 18.28 -1.85
C ARG A 209 3.07 19.18 -2.16
N LEU A 210 4.24 18.61 -2.41
CA LEU A 210 5.46 19.36 -2.74
C LEU A 210 5.26 20.17 -4.04
N TRP A 211 4.73 19.52 -5.08
CA TRP A 211 4.47 20.15 -6.38
C TRP A 211 3.52 21.35 -6.29
N PHE A 212 2.41 21.20 -5.56
CA PHE A 212 1.47 22.31 -5.37
C PHE A 212 2.00 23.37 -4.41
N GLY A 213 2.77 22.98 -3.39
CA GLY A 213 3.46 23.93 -2.50
C GLY A 213 4.40 24.85 -3.27
N LEU A 214 5.25 24.30 -4.13
CA LEU A 214 6.18 25.05 -4.98
C LEU A 214 5.47 26.00 -5.95
N ARG A 215 4.32 25.60 -6.50
CA ARG A 215 3.51 26.44 -7.40
C ARG A 215 2.69 27.52 -6.69
N SER A 216 2.52 27.43 -5.38
CA SER A 216 1.75 28.42 -4.60
C SER A 216 2.62 29.53 -4.03
N THR A 217 3.94 29.39 -4.06
CA THR A 217 4.89 30.47 -3.78
C THR A 217 4.83 31.49 -4.93
N PRO A 218 4.40 32.75 -4.68
CA PRO A 218 4.54 33.81 -5.67
C PRO A 218 6.03 34.03 -5.92
N GLY A 219 6.44 33.99 -7.19
CA GLY A 219 7.73 34.51 -7.61
C GLY A 219 7.75 36.03 -7.56
#